data_AF-A0A482VI40-F1
#
_entry.id   AF-A0A482VI40-F1
#
_cell.length_a   1.000
_cell.length_b   1.000
_cell.length_c   1.000
_cell.angle_alpha   90.00
_cell.angle_beta   90.00
_cell.angle_gamma   90.00
#
_symmetry.space_group_name_H-M   'P 1'
#
loop_
_entity.id
_entity.type
_entity.pdbx_description
1 polymer ?
#
loop_
_entity_poly.entity_id
_entity_poly.type
_entity_poly.pdbx_seq_one_letter_code
_entity_poly.pdbx_strand_id
1 'polypeptide(L)'
;MPTCSRNPEENPNKKIKLSPEIRSDLLNSSFKNDFQNAWNENKEISSDGAEVIVDPFKVCVINKFLENHTFLNDLRQEFNDIDWNLRSMDLYEFFQSLDLKHLSEHYAINSVYKLLQNDVMSLYSNTDYLLVHDDQREDRMVAFILYLTGSDGWEECKGGALQLLSKDADGQPSKVAKNVAEVTSLNDCRLSINESDSLNWVKIGPPNRYCYEIVETNDLPQVLDRFLQLFRSKQMFSLLQRYTGLELAQKNATMKFELQKWSPGCYSLLGDYGWYEKKELDLVINFGCKHNSDVIGARTLYVTTDEQVQDALITLEPEENSLNLVYRDTA
;
A
#
# COMPACT_ATOMS: atom_id res chain seq x y z
N MET A 1 44.39 -31.42 -8.75
CA MET A 1 42.98 -31.03 -8.54
C MET A 1 42.96 -29.97 -7.46
N PRO A 2 42.39 -28.77 -7.68
CA PRO A 2 42.26 -27.81 -6.61
C PRO A 2 41.10 -28.26 -5.70
N THR A 3 41.41 -28.57 -4.45
CA THR A 3 40.43 -28.84 -3.39
C THR A 3 39.91 -27.50 -2.87
N CYS A 4 38.59 -27.26 -3.00
CA CYS A 4 37.95 -26.09 -2.41
C CYS A 4 38.24 -26.03 -0.91
N SER A 5 38.87 -24.94 -0.46
CA SER A 5 38.91 -24.54 0.94
C SER A 5 37.49 -24.16 1.39
N ARG A 6 36.80 -25.07 2.08
CA ARG A 6 35.53 -24.75 2.75
C ARG A 6 35.85 -24.28 4.17
N ASN A 7 35.34 -23.10 4.53
CA ASN A 7 35.40 -22.60 5.89
C ASN A 7 34.51 -23.48 6.79
N PRO A 8 35.06 -24.22 7.77
CA PRO A 8 34.31 -25.21 8.56
C PRO A 8 33.22 -24.60 9.47
N GLU A 9 33.17 -23.27 9.61
CA GLU A 9 32.16 -22.57 10.41
C GLU A 9 30.91 -22.14 9.62
N GLU A 10 30.92 -22.19 8.29
CA GLU A 10 29.73 -21.91 7.48
C GLU A 10 28.95 -23.19 7.19
N ASN A 11 27.86 -23.40 7.94
CA ASN A 11 26.87 -24.40 7.57
C ASN A 11 26.24 -24.02 6.21
N PRO A 12 26.31 -24.89 5.19
CA PRO A 12 25.72 -24.59 3.90
C PRO A 12 24.19 -24.52 4.01
N ASN A 13 23.64 -23.31 3.92
CA ASN A 13 22.20 -23.13 3.82
C ASN A 13 21.73 -23.50 2.41
N LYS A 14 20.77 -24.44 2.32
CA LYS A 14 20.06 -24.71 1.07
C LYS A 14 19.22 -23.48 0.72
N LYS A 15 19.63 -22.69 -0.27
CA LYS A 15 18.77 -21.66 -0.86
C LYS A 15 17.62 -22.35 -1.60
N ILE A 16 16.40 -22.25 -1.05
CA ILE A 16 15.19 -22.72 -1.70
C ILE A 16 14.79 -21.68 -2.74
N LYS A 17 14.55 -22.12 -3.97
CA LYS A 17 14.04 -21.30 -5.06
C LYS A 17 12.56 -20.96 -4.79
N LEU A 18 12.26 -19.69 -4.55
CA LEU A 18 10.93 -19.18 -4.19
C LEU A 18 10.03 -19.03 -5.43
N SER A 19 8.73 -19.27 -5.32
CA SER A 19 7.81 -19.21 -6.47
C SER A 19 6.99 -17.91 -6.51
N PRO A 20 6.68 -17.38 -7.72
CA PRO A 20 5.73 -16.29 -7.88
C PRO A 20 4.30 -16.82 -7.66
N GLU A 21 3.81 -16.70 -6.44
CA GLU A 21 2.45 -17.12 -6.09
C GLU A 21 1.48 -15.97 -6.33
N ILE A 22 0.44 -16.21 -7.15
CA ILE A 22 -0.66 -15.27 -7.34
C ILE A 22 -1.48 -15.23 -6.05
N ARG A 23 -1.89 -14.02 -5.65
CA ARG A 23 -2.74 -13.79 -4.48
C ARG A 23 -3.96 -14.73 -4.47
N SER A 24 -4.09 -15.53 -3.41
CA SER A 24 -5.03 -16.65 -3.36
C SER A 24 -6.52 -16.27 -3.47
N ASP A 25 -6.89 -15.08 -3.03
CA ASP A 25 -8.25 -14.52 -3.16
C ASP A 25 -8.66 -14.29 -4.63
N LEU A 26 -7.71 -13.92 -5.51
CA LEU A 26 -7.97 -13.76 -6.95
C LEU A 26 -8.31 -15.09 -7.63
N LEU A 27 -7.88 -16.20 -7.03
CA LEU A 27 -8.11 -17.54 -7.56
C LEU A 27 -9.43 -18.16 -7.08
N ASN A 28 -10.07 -17.57 -6.08
CA ASN A 28 -11.31 -18.08 -5.51
C ASN A 28 -12.50 -17.92 -6.47
N SER A 29 -13.50 -18.80 -6.35
CA SER A 29 -14.64 -18.80 -7.28
C SER A 29 -15.55 -17.58 -7.11
N SER A 30 -15.64 -17.01 -5.90
CA SER A 30 -16.47 -15.82 -5.65
C SER A 30 -15.96 -14.64 -6.45
N PHE A 31 -14.68 -14.32 -6.28
CA PHE A 31 -13.99 -13.24 -6.99
C PHE A 31 -14.09 -13.43 -8.49
N LYS A 32 -13.82 -14.64 -9.01
CA LYS A 32 -13.94 -14.92 -10.44
C LYS A 32 -15.33 -14.65 -10.99
N ASN A 33 -16.37 -15.07 -10.27
CA ASN A 33 -17.76 -14.84 -10.68
C ASN A 33 -18.11 -13.36 -10.61
N ASP A 34 -17.75 -12.68 -9.51
CA ASP A 34 -18.03 -11.26 -9.31
C ASP A 34 -17.34 -10.41 -10.38
N PHE A 35 -16.06 -10.69 -10.64
CA PHE A 35 -15.27 -10.06 -11.68
C PHE A 35 -15.86 -10.30 -13.07
N GLN A 36 -16.19 -11.55 -13.40
CA GLN A 36 -16.77 -11.90 -14.70
C GLN A 36 -18.11 -11.21 -14.93
N ASN A 37 -18.98 -11.18 -13.92
CA ASN A 37 -20.29 -10.52 -13.99
C ASN A 37 -20.12 -9.02 -14.27
N ALA A 38 -19.29 -8.33 -13.49
CA ALA A 38 -19.07 -6.90 -13.71
C ALA A 38 -18.37 -6.60 -15.03
N TRP A 39 -17.40 -7.41 -15.43
CA TRP A 39 -16.73 -7.26 -16.72
C TRP A 39 -17.72 -7.37 -17.87
N ASN A 40 -18.68 -8.30 -17.80
CA ASN A 40 -19.71 -8.48 -18.83
C ASN A 40 -20.78 -7.38 -18.79
N GLU A 41 -21.15 -6.91 -17.59
CA GLU A 41 -22.17 -5.89 -17.39
C GLU A 41 -21.67 -4.44 -17.58
N ASN A 42 -20.37 -4.25 -17.88
CA ASN A 42 -19.72 -2.93 -17.88
C ASN A 42 -19.93 -2.20 -16.55
N LYS A 43 -19.83 -2.93 -15.44
CA LYS A 43 -20.03 -2.40 -14.10
C LYS A 43 -18.68 -2.15 -13.45
N GLU A 44 -18.53 -0.98 -12.84
CA GLU A 44 -17.37 -0.70 -12.01
C GLU A 44 -17.39 -1.56 -10.75
N ILE A 45 -16.23 -2.11 -10.41
CA ILE A 45 -16.00 -2.72 -9.10
C ILE A 45 -14.81 -2.01 -8.48
N SER A 46 -14.94 -1.64 -7.21
CA SER A 46 -13.81 -1.40 -6.33
C SER A 46 -13.94 -2.39 -5.17
N SER A 47 -13.02 -3.35 -5.12
CA SER A 47 -12.95 -4.39 -4.09
C SER A 47 -11.54 -4.41 -3.51
N ASP A 48 -11.35 -5.09 -2.37
CA ASP A 48 -10.06 -5.13 -1.70
C ASP A 48 -8.97 -5.69 -2.65
N GLY A 49 -8.13 -4.79 -3.13
CA GLY A 49 -7.04 -5.10 -4.02
C GLY A 49 -7.37 -5.38 -5.50
N ALA A 50 -8.58 -5.08 -5.98
CA ALA A 50 -8.89 -5.11 -7.42
C ALA A 50 -9.94 -4.05 -7.82
N GLU A 51 -9.70 -3.38 -8.94
CA GLU A 51 -10.57 -2.36 -9.52
C GLU A 51 -10.89 -2.68 -10.98
N VAL A 52 -12.16 -2.58 -11.37
CA VAL A 52 -12.62 -2.63 -12.77
C VAL A 52 -13.10 -1.25 -13.16
N ILE A 53 -12.41 -0.66 -14.11
CA ILE A 53 -12.66 0.65 -14.70
C ILE A 53 -13.37 0.39 -16.02
N VAL A 54 -14.44 1.12 -16.33
CA VAL A 54 -15.19 0.95 -17.59
C VAL A 54 -15.21 2.20 -18.47
N ASP A 55 -14.85 3.35 -17.90
CA ASP A 55 -14.68 4.64 -18.59
C ASP A 55 -13.22 5.12 -18.42
N PRO A 56 -12.49 5.51 -19.48
CA PRO A 56 -12.92 5.66 -20.88
C PRO A 56 -13.02 4.34 -21.68
N PHE A 57 -12.46 3.26 -21.14
CA PHE A 57 -12.56 1.89 -21.65
C PHE A 57 -12.21 0.90 -20.54
N LYS A 58 -12.44 -0.39 -20.79
CA LYS A 58 -12.24 -1.44 -19.79
C LYS A 58 -10.77 -1.58 -19.39
N VAL A 59 -10.48 -1.35 -18.12
CA VAL A 59 -9.18 -1.60 -17.50
C VAL A 59 -9.39 -2.32 -16.18
N CYS A 60 -8.55 -3.32 -15.90
CA CYS A 60 -8.50 -3.98 -14.60
C CYS A 60 -7.20 -3.60 -13.91
N VAL A 61 -7.29 -3.14 -12.66
CA VAL A 61 -6.14 -2.87 -11.80
C VAL A 61 -6.14 -3.90 -10.69
N ILE A 62 -5.12 -4.74 -10.64
CA ILE A 62 -4.93 -5.73 -9.58
C ILE A 62 -3.74 -5.32 -8.73
N ASN A 63 -4.03 -5.08 -7.47
CA ASN A 63 -3.08 -4.64 -6.49
C ASN A 63 -2.45 -5.83 -5.78
N LYS A 64 -1.16 -5.78 -5.45
CA LYS A 64 -0.47 -6.90 -4.76
C LYS A 64 -0.70 -8.25 -5.46
N PHE A 65 -0.54 -8.28 -6.79
CA PHE A 65 -0.84 -9.46 -7.62
C PHE A 65 -0.06 -10.71 -7.19
N LEU A 66 1.21 -10.54 -6.81
CA LEU A 66 2.06 -11.60 -6.26
C LEU A 66 2.10 -11.52 -4.73
N GLU A 67 1.92 -12.67 -4.06
CA GLU A 67 1.82 -12.79 -2.60
C GLU A 67 3.20 -12.86 -1.92
N ASN A 68 4.19 -13.44 -2.60
CA ASN A 68 5.52 -13.68 -2.03
C ASN A 68 6.43 -12.44 -2.10
N HIS A 69 6.51 -11.68 -1.00
CA HIS A 69 7.37 -10.49 -0.90
C HIS A 69 8.86 -10.77 -1.03
N THR A 70 9.34 -11.92 -0.55
CA THR A 70 10.76 -12.30 -0.68
C THR A 70 11.12 -12.57 -2.14
N PHE A 71 10.23 -13.25 -2.87
CA PHE A 71 10.38 -13.44 -4.31
C PHE A 71 10.39 -12.11 -5.06
N LEU A 72 9.52 -11.15 -4.70
CA LEU A 72 9.52 -9.82 -5.31
C LEU A 72 10.86 -9.07 -5.10
N ASN A 73 11.50 -9.27 -3.95
CA ASN A 73 12.82 -8.69 -3.70
C ASN A 73 13.89 -9.33 -4.56
N ASP A 74 13.88 -10.67 -4.69
CA ASP A 74 14.78 -11.39 -5.60
C ASP A 74 14.56 -10.93 -7.06
N LEU A 75 13.31 -10.74 -7.47
CA LEU A 75 12.95 -10.24 -8.81
C LEU A 75 13.47 -8.82 -9.06
N ARG A 76 13.32 -7.92 -8.09
CA ARG A 76 13.86 -6.55 -8.17
C ARG A 76 15.38 -6.54 -8.21
N GLN A 77 16.02 -7.42 -7.46
CA GLN A 77 17.47 -7.55 -7.50
C GLN A 77 17.93 -8.01 -8.89
N GLU A 78 17.34 -9.08 -9.42
CA GLU A 78 17.66 -9.56 -10.76
C GLU A 78 17.36 -8.51 -11.84
N PHE A 79 16.28 -7.74 -11.71
CA PHE A 79 15.95 -6.61 -12.60
C PHE A 79 17.05 -5.55 -12.63
N ASN A 80 17.73 -5.28 -11.51
CA ASN A 80 18.84 -4.34 -11.49
C ASN A 80 20.14 -4.93 -12.07
N ASP A 81 20.23 -6.27 -12.15
CA ASP A 81 21.41 -6.98 -12.62
C ASP A 81 21.42 -7.23 -14.14
N ILE A 82 20.29 -7.01 -14.85
CA ILE A 82 20.21 -7.26 -16.29
C ILE A 82 20.80 -6.14 -17.16
N ASP A 83 21.17 -6.51 -18.39
CA ASP A 83 21.58 -5.56 -19.42
C ASP A 83 20.37 -4.86 -20.06
N TRP A 84 20.47 -3.53 -20.17
CA TRP A 84 19.43 -2.65 -20.69
C TRP A 84 19.80 -2.09 -22.06
N ASN A 85 18.81 -2.05 -22.97
CA ASN A 85 18.97 -1.47 -24.30
C ASN A 85 18.12 -0.20 -24.42
N LEU A 86 18.75 0.93 -24.75
CA LEU A 86 18.02 2.17 -25.04
C LEU A 86 17.14 1.99 -26.28
N ARG A 87 15.86 2.32 -26.14
CA ARG A 87 14.87 2.39 -27.20
C ARG A 87 14.43 3.84 -27.32
N SER A 88 14.78 4.49 -28.43
CA SER A 88 14.42 5.89 -28.69
C SER A 88 13.80 5.99 -30.09
N MET A 89 12.56 6.48 -30.13
CA MET A 89 11.75 6.75 -31.31
C MET A 89 10.92 8.02 -31.06
N ASP A 90 10.18 8.47 -32.07
CA ASP A 90 9.27 9.62 -31.97
C ASP A 90 8.21 9.46 -30.85
N LEU A 91 7.69 8.23 -30.67
CA LEU A 91 6.66 7.94 -29.68
C LEU A 91 7.19 7.70 -28.26
N TYR A 92 8.46 7.32 -28.11
CA TYR A 92 8.98 6.85 -26.83
C TYR A 92 10.49 6.97 -26.69
N GLU A 93 10.93 7.10 -25.45
CA GLU A 93 12.33 6.95 -25.04
C GLU A 93 12.37 6.24 -23.68
N PHE A 94 12.96 5.04 -23.62
CA PHE A 94 13.11 4.26 -22.38
C PHE A 94 14.12 3.11 -22.57
N PHE A 95 14.45 2.41 -21.48
CA PHE A 95 15.31 1.23 -21.51
C PHE A 95 14.50 -0.06 -21.56
N GLN A 96 14.83 -0.96 -22.47
CA GLN A 96 14.16 -2.25 -22.63
C GLN A 96 15.14 -3.41 -22.50
N SER A 97 14.71 -4.46 -21.81
CA SER A 97 15.49 -5.70 -21.73
C SER A 97 15.54 -6.43 -23.07
N LEU A 98 16.38 -7.46 -23.16
CA LEU A 98 16.15 -8.53 -24.13
C LEU A 98 14.81 -9.23 -23.85
N ASP A 99 14.34 -10.01 -24.81
CA ASP A 99 13.21 -10.92 -24.61
C ASP A 99 13.47 -11.81 -23.38
N LEU A 100 12.46 -11.92 -22.51
CA LEU A 100 12.57 -12.60 -21.22
C LEU A 100 12.97 -14.08 -21.37
N LYS A 101 12.68 -14.72 -22.51
CA LYS A 101 13.12 -16.10 -22.78
C LYS A 101 14.65 -16.23 -22.87
N HIS A 102 15.35 -15.13 -23.12
CA HIS A 102 16.81 -15.08 -23.20
C HIS A 102 17.48 -14.73 -21.86
N LEU A 103 16.72 -14.34 -20.84
CA LEU A 103 17.22 -14.04 -19.49
C LEU A 103 17.06 -15.25 -18.55
N SER A 104 17.27 -16.45 -19.09
CA SER A 104 16.97 -17.71 -18.40
C SER A 104 17.86 -17.99 -17.18
N GLU A 105 19.02 -17.33 -17.12
CA GLU A 105 19.95 -17.35 -15.99
C GLU A 105 19.41 -16.67 -14.73
N HIS A 106 18.49 -15.70 -14.89
CA HIS A 106 17.83 -14.98 -13.80
C HIS A 106 16.60 -15.78 -13.34
N TYR A 107 16.66 -16.34 -12.13
CA TYR A 107 15.68 -17.31 -11.67
C TYR A 107 14.30 -16.68 -11.44
N ALA A 108 14.23 -15.54 -10.78
CA ALA A 108 12.98 -14.86 -10.48
C ALA A 108 12.34 -14.32 -11.76
N ILE A 109 13.13 -13.69 -12.65
CA ILE A 109 12.66 -13.25 -13.98
C ILE A 109 12.12 -14.43 -14.80
N ASN A 110 12.87 -15.53 -14.89
CA ASN A 110 12.43 -16.73 -15.59
C ASN A 110 11.17 -17.36 -14.96
N SER A 111 11.00 -17.24 -13.64
CA SER A 111 9.80 -17.70 -12.94
C SER A 111 8.57 -16.85 -13.29
N VAL A 112 8.72 -15.52 -13.37
CA VAL A 112 7.66 -14.62 -13.87
C VAL A 112 7.35 -14.91 -15.33
N TYR A 113 8.37 -15.10 -16.18
CA TYR A 113 8.19 -15.48 -17.59
C TYR A 113 7.36 -16.76 -17.73
N LYS A 114 7.63 -17.78 -16.91
CA LYS A 114 6.83 -19.03 -16.91
C LYS A 114 5.40 -18.85 -16.42
N LEU A 115 5.19 -17.94 -15.47
CA LEU A 115 3.86 -17.64 -14.94
C LEU A 115 3.00 -16.89 -15.97
N LEU A 116 3.57 -15.88 -16.62
CA LEU A 116 2.85 -14.95 -17.48
C LEU A 116 2.91 -15.33 -18.97
N GLN A 117 3.87 -16.16 -19.37
CA GLN A 117 4.14 -16.57 -20.76
C GLN A 117 4.29 -15.40 -21.74
N ASN A 118 4.85 -14.28 -21.30
CA ASN A 118 4.87 -13.03 -22.05
C ASN A 118 6.24 -12.34 -22.03
N ASP A 119 6.43 -11.42 -22.97
CA ASP A 119 7.70 -10.82 -23.36
C ASP A 119 8.08 -9.53 -22.61
N VAL A 120 9.38 -9.23 -22.66
CA VAL A 120 10.17 -8.02 -22.29
C VAL A 120 9.82 -7.22 -21.03
N MET A 121 10.84 -6.70 -20.36
CA MET A 121 10.72 -5.70 -19.30
C MET A 121 11.15 -4.32 -19.80
N SER A 122 10.56 -3.28 -19.22
CA SER A 122 10.88 -1.89 -19.52
C SER A 122 11.24 -1.13 -18.24
N LEU A 123 12.22 -0.25 -18.33
CA LEU A 123 12.69 0.64 -17.26
C LEU A 123 12.57 2.08 -17.74
N TYR A 124 11.90 2.90 -16.94
CA TYR A 124 11.75 4.34 -17.14
C TYR A 124 12.53 5.09 -16.06
N SER A 125 13.45 5.94 -16.50
CA SER A 125 14.25 6.85 -15.68
C SER A 125 13.78 8.30 -15.85
N ASN A 126 14.44 9.24 -15.17
CA ASN A 126 14.17 10.66 -15.37
C ASN A 126 14.26 11.00 -16.86
N THR A 127 13.25 11.72 -17.36
CA THR A 127 13.09 12.16 -18.75
C THR A 127 12.60 11.10 -19.76
N ASP A 128 12.53 9.83 -19.38
CA ASP A 128 11.96 8.78 -20.22
C ASP A 128 10.43 8.92 -20.34
N TYR A 129 9.85 8.50 -21.47
CA TYR A 129 8.42 8.63 -21.74
C TYR A 129 7.90 7.63 -22.77
N LEU A 130 6.58 7.45 -22.74
CA LEU A 130 5.79 6.79 -23.77
C LEU A 130 4.57 7.68 -24.04
N LEU A 131 4.48 8.23 -25.25
CA LEU A 131 3.39 9.12 -25.64
C LEU A 131 2.12 8.33 -25.96
N VAL A 132 1.01 9.06 -26.16
CA VAL A 132 -0.31 8.49 -26.41
C VAL A 132 -0.29 7.49 -27.58
N HIS A 133 -0.76 6.28 -27.31
CA HIS A 133 -1.02 5.25 -28.32
C HIS A 133 -2.20 4.36 -27.88
N ASP A 134 -2.67 3.49 -28.78
CA ASP A 134 -3.83 2.62 -28.55
C ASP A 134 -3.48 1.12 -28.52
N ASP A 135 -2.19 0.79 -28.62
CA ASP A 135 -1.67 -0.59 -28.52
C ASP A 135 -2.17 -1.54 -29.62
N GLN A 136 -2.77 -1.02 -30.71
CA GLN A 136 -3.30 -1.84 -31.79
C GLN A 136 -2.21 -2.62 -32.52
N ARG A 137 -2.30 -3.96 -32.45
CA ARG A 137 -1.54 -4.93 -33.25
C ARG A 137 -2.45 -6.09 -33.63
N GLU A 138 -2.21 -6.71 -34.79
CA GLU A 138 -3.11 -7.71 -35.37
C GLU A 138 -3.38 -8.93 -34.45
N ASP A 139 -2.43 -9.27 -33.58
CA ASP A 139 -2.46 -10.44 -32.70
C ASP A 139 -2.65 -10.10 -31.21
N ARG A 140 -2.75 -8.82 -30.84
CA ARG A 140 -2.81 -8.39 -29.44
C ARG A 140 -4.26 -8.24 -28.96
N MET A 141 -4.65 -9.11 -28.02
CA MET A 141 -5.98 -9.12 -27.43
C MET A 141 -6.06 -8.40 -26.07
N VAL A 142 -4.99 -8.46 -25.29
CA VAL A 142 -4.93 -7.92 -23.92
C VAL A 142 -3.57 -7.27 -23.71
N ALA A 143 -3.58 -6.06 -23.15
CA ALA A 143 -2.40 -5.40 -22.62
C ALA A 143 -2.37 -5.59 -21.09
N PHE A 144 -1.19 -5.85 -20.53
CA PHE A 144 -0.98 -5.86 -19.08
C PHE A 144 0.37 -5.22 -18.77
N ILE A 145 0.46 -4.66 -17.56
CA ILE A 145 1.68 -4.07 -17.02
C ILE A 145 1.83 -4.59 -15.60
N LEU A 146 2.98 -5.17 -15.27
CA LEU A 146 3.34 -5.51 -13.90
C LEU A 146 4.37 -4.49 -13.40
N TYR A 147 3.94 -3.61 -12.50
CA TYR A 147 4.84 -2.64 -11.89
C TYR A 147 5.73 -3.30 -10.84
N LEU A 148 7.04 -3.04 -10.94
CA LEU A 148 8.06 -3.46 -9.98
C LEU A 148 8.71 -2.26 -9.31
N THR A 149 7.89 -1.33 -8.82
CA THR A 149 8.37 -0.19 -8.03
C THR A 149 9.12 -0.67 -6.78
N GLY A 150 10.11 0.13 -6.36
CA GLY A 150 10.93 -0.16 -5.19
C GLY A 150 10.11 -0.21 -3.90
N SER A 151 10.76 -0.56 -2.79
CA SER A 151 10.12 -0.58 -1.45
C SER A 151 9.49 0.75 -1.06
N ASP A 152 10.03 1.85 -1.60
CA ASP A 152 9.62 3.22 -1.27
C ASP A 152 8.34 3.65 -2.01
N GLY A 153 7.84 2.81 -2.93
CA GLY A 153 6.62 3.04 -3.68
C GLY A 153 6.73 4.15 -4.74
N TRP A 154 5.65 4.28 -5.50
CA TRP A 154 5.45 5.36 -6.46
C TRP A 154 4.75 6.56 -5.82
N GLU A 155 5.05 7.76 -6.31
CA GLU A 155 4.42 9.02 -5.88
C GLU A 155 4.11 9.84 -7.14
N GLU A 156 3.00 10.60 -7.15
CA GLU A 156 2.55 11.33 -8.35
C GLU A 156 3.59 12.32 -8.87
N CYS A 157 4.35 12.95 -7.98
CA CYS A 157 5.42 13.88 -8.33
C CYS A 157 6.59 13.22 -9.09
N LYS A 158 6.73 11.88 -9.04
CA LYS A 158 7.76 11.13 -9.78
C LYS A 158 7.42 10.91 -11.25
N GLY A 159 6.19 11.23 -11.68
CA GLY A 159 5.74 10.99 -13.05
C GLY A 159 5.63 9.49 -13.40
N GLY A 160 5.47 9.14 -14.67
CA GLY A 160 5.37 7.73 -15.09
C GLY A 160 4.04 7.03 -14.77
N ALA A 161 2.99 7.79 -14.42
CA ALA A 161 1.65 7.26 -14.25
C ALA A 161 1.08 6.71 -15.57
N LEU A 162 0.32 5.61 -15.51
CA LEU A 162 -0.49 5.19 -16.66
C LEU A 162 -1.70 6.11 -16.78
N GLN A 163 -1.77 6.85 -17.89
CA GLN A 163 -2.85 7.78 -18.16
C GLN A 163 -3.82 7.19 -19.19
N LEU A 164 -5.10 7.11 -18.83
CA LEU A 164 -6.17 6.69 -19.72
C LEU A 164 -6.84 7.95 -20.29
N LEU A 165 -6.90 8.05 -21.61
CA LEU A 165 -7.50 9.20 -22.30
C LEU A 165 -8.93 8.89 -22.76
N SER A 166 -9.83 9.85 -22.61
CA SER A 166 -11.15 9.80 -23.24
C SER A 166 -11.06 10.01 -24.75
N LYS A 167 -12.12 9.63 -25.46
CA LYS A 167 -12.26 9.93 -26.89
C LYS A 167 -13.19 11.13 -27.11
N ASP A 168 -12.94 11.91 -28.15
CA ASP A 168 -13.87 12.92 -28.65
C ASP A 168 -14.94 12.30 -29.58
N ALA A 169 -15.76 13.15 -30.20
CA ALA A 169 -16.85 12.74 -31.09
C ALA A 169 -16.33 12.01 -32.35
N ASP A 170 -15.09 12.25 -32.76
CA ASP A 170 -14.45 11.64 -33.93
C ASP A 170 -13.65 10.38 -33.55
N GLY A 171 -13.71 9.97 -32.28
CA GLY A 171 -13.01 8.80 -31.75
C GLY A 171 -11.51 9.05 -31.47
N GLN A 172 -11.06 10.30 -31.52
CA GLN A 172 -9.66 10.68 -31.27
C GLN A 172 -9.39 10.87 -29.77
N PRO A 173 -8.17 10.60 -29.28
CA PRO A 173 -7.82 10.85 -27.88
C PRO A 173 -7.95 12.34 -27.55
N SER A 174 -8.62 12.68 -26.45
CA SER A 174 -8.93 14.07 -26.08
C SER A 174 -8.20 14.53 -24.82
N LYS A 175 -8.70 14.20 -23.63
CA LYS A 175 -8.13 14.56 -22.33
C LYS A 175 -7.84 13.32 -21.51
N VAL A 176 -6.92 13.44 -20.55
CA VAL A 176 -6.72 12.43 -19.52
C VAL A 176 -8.02 12.30 -18.73
N ALA A 177 -8.64 11.13 -18.80
CA ALA A 177 -9.84 10.77 -18.06
C ALA A 177 -9.50 10.16 -16.71
N LYS A 178 -8.40 9.38 -16.63
CA LYS A 178 -7.98 8.72 -15.40
C LYS A 178 -6.48 8.48 -15.34
N ASN A 179 -5.89 8.69 -14.18
CA ASN A 179 -4.54 8.21 -13.85
C ASN A 179 -4.69 6.89 -13.07
N VAL A 180 -4.02 5.83 -13.53
CA VAL A 180 -3.88 4.58 -12.80
C VAL A 180 -2.59 4.65 -12.00
N ALA A 181 -2.72 4.87 -10.68
CA ALA A 181 -1.63 4.86 -9.72
C ALA A 181 -1.63 3.53 -8.94
N GLU A 182 -0.46 3.17 -8.38
CA GLU A 182 -0.38 2.05 -7.44
C GLU A 182 -1.24 2.27 -6.19
N VAL A 183 -1.57 1.17 -5.51
CA VAL A 183 -2.29 1.14 -4.22
C VAL A 183 -1.82 2.25 -3.30
N THR A 184 -2.78 2.91 -2.65
CA THR A 184 -2.54 3.79 -1.51
C THR A 184 -1.60 3.14 -0.49
N SER A 185 -0.35 3.57 -0.55
CA SER A 185 0.70 3.24 0.40
C SER A 185 0.57 4.14 1.64
N LEU A 186 1.25 3.78 2.74
CA LEU A 186 1.39 4.70 3.87
C LEU A 186 2.08 6.01 3.43
N ASN A 187 2.93 5.97 2.40
CA ASN A 187 3.54 7.17 1.81
C ASN A 187 2.50 8.08 1.16
N ASP A 188 1.52 7.54 0.44
CA ASP A 188 0.45 8.36 -0.16
C ASP A 188 -0.42 9.01 0.91
N CYS A 189 -0.71 8.29 2.01
CA CYS A 189 -1.41 8.87 3.15
C CYS A 189 -0.58 10.01 3.77
N ARG A 190 0.73 9.80 3.94
CA ARG A 190 1.64 10.82 4.47
C ARG A 190 1.70 12.07 3.58
N LEU A 191 1.85 11.91 2.27
CA LEU A 191 1.82 13.03 1.32
C LEU A 191 0.48 13.76 1.37
N SER A 192 -0.62 13.01 1.34
CA SER A 192 -1.97 13.59 1.47
C SER A 192 -2.20 14.32 2.79
N ILE A 193 -1.50 13.94 3.88
CA ILE A 193 -1.57 14.65 5.17
C ILE A 193 -0.73 15.93 5.15
N ASN A 194 0.47 15.88 4.56
CA ASN A 194 1.44 16.97 4.62
C ASN A 194 1.23 18.05 3.57
N GLU A 195 0.74 17.69 2.39
CA GLU A 195 0.72 18.56 1.20
C GLU A 195 -0.69 19.02 0.82
N SER A 196 -1.71 18.50 1.50
CA SER A 196 -3.10 18.84 1.18
C SER A 196 -3.54 20.11 1.90
N ASP A 197 -3.75 21.18 1.13
CA ASP A 197 -4.40 22.41 1.59
C ASP A 197 -5.90 22.20 1.91
N SER A 198 -6.47 21.06 1.51
CA SER A 198 -7.90 20.76 1.73
C SER A 198 -8.21 20.20 3.12
N LEU A 199 -7.20 19.80 3.90
CA LEU A 199 -7.42 19.28 5.26
C LEU A 199 -7.71 20.42 6.24
N ASN A 200 -8.96 20.51 6.68
CA ASN A 200 -9.37 21.46 7.71
C ASN A 200 -9.05 20.93 9.12
N TRP A 201 -7.90 21.36 9.67
CA TRP A 201 -7.48 21.02 11.03
C TRP A 201 -8.21 21.87 12.05
N VAL A 202 -8.87 21.22 13.00
CA VAL A 202 -9.61 21.86 14.09
C VAL A 202 -8.92 21.56 15.41
N LYS A 203 -8.49 22.61 16.10
CA LYS A 203 -7.93 22.49 17.45
C LYS A 203 -9.01 22.11 18.45
N ILE A 204 -8.77 21.05 19.20
CA ILE A 204 -9.71 20.52 20.19
C ILE A 204 -9.20 20.68 21.62
N GLY A 205 -10.17 20.76 22.53
CA GLY A 205 -9.98 20.83 23.98
C GLY A 205 -11.17 20.22 24.71
N PRO A 206 -11.35 20.50 26.01
CA PRO A 206 -10.80 21.64 26.74
C PRO A 206 -9.34 21.46 27.22
N PRO A 207 -8.58 22.55 27.48
CA PRO A 207 -7.16 22.49 27.83
C PRO A 207 -6.82 21.72 29.11
N ASN A 208 -7.78 21.55 30.03
CA ASN A 208 -7.60 20.71 31.21
C ASN A 208 -7.72 19.20 30.93
N ARG A 209 -7.90 18.80 29.66
CA ARG A 209 -7.95 17.41 29.22
C ARG A 209 -6.98 17.16 28.09
N TYR A 210 -7.03 17.96 27.04
CA TYR A 210 -6.18 17.79 25.87
C TYR A 210 -6.08 19.09 25.07
N CYS A 211 -5.05 19.16 24.25
CA CYS A 211 -4.79 20.28 23.34
C CYS A 211 -4.06 19.71 22.12
N TYR A 212 -4.79 19.38 21.07
CA TYR A 212 -4.25 18.91 19.78
C TYR A 212 -5.24 19.23 18.66
N GLU A 213 -4.89 18.92 17.41
CA GLU A 213 -5.73 19.19 16.24
C GLU A 213 -6.25 17.88 15.65
N ILE A 214 -7.48 17.89 15.12
CA ILE A 214 -8.07 16.77 14.38
C ILE A 214 -8.62 17.24 13.04
N VAL A 215 -8.75 16.33 12.09
CA VAL A 215 -9.51 16.58 10.85
C VAL A 215 -10.95 16.07 11.01
N GLU A 216 -11.91 16.85 10.52
CA GLU A 216 -13.30 16.38 10.38
C GLU A 216 -13.39 15.29 9.30
N THR A 217 -13.92 14.11 9.65
CA THR A 217 -13.90 12.94 8.75
C THR A 217 -14.90 12.99 7.60
N ASN A 218 -15.70 14.06 7.49
CA ASN A 218 -16.79 14.14 6.51
C ASN A 218 -16.31 14.54 5.10
N ASP A 219 -15.12 15.15 5.00
CA ASP A 219 -14.56 15.65 3.75
C ASP A 219 -13.06 15.38 3.69
N LEU A 220 -12.70 14.09 3.68
CA LEU A 220 -11.31 13.66 3.59
C LEU A 220 -10.90 13.49 2.12
N PRO A 221 -9.65 13.81 1.76
CA PRO A 221 -9.06 13.39 0.51
C PRO A 221 -9.27 11.89 0.27
N GLN A 222 -9.55 11.51 -0.97
CA GLN A 222 -9.92 10.14 -1.34
C GLN A 222 -8.90 9.09 -0.86
N VAL A 223 -7.61 9.44 -0.84
CA VAL A 223 -6.52 8.60 -0.33
C VAL A 223 -6.74 8.24 1.14
N LEU A 224 -7.02 9.24 1.98
CA LEU A 224 -7.26 9.05 3.41
C LEU A 224 -8.59 8.36 3.64
N ASP A 225 -9.66 8.71 2.92
CA ASP A 225 -10.94 8.04 3.06
C ASP A 225 -10.85 6.54 2.76
N ARG A 226 -10.17 6.14 1.68
CA ARG A 226 -9.92 4.72 1.37
C ARG A 226 -9.12 4.03 2.47
N PHE A 227 -8.11 4.68 3.01
CA PHE A 227 -7.34 4.17 4.15
C PHE A 227 -8.24 3.96 5.38
N LEU A 228 -9.16 4.88 5.67
CA LEU A 228 -10.12 4.72 6.77
C LEU A 228 -11.10 3.57 6.53
N GLN A 229 -11.58 3.43 5.30
CA GLN A 229 -12.48 2.35 4.91
C GLN A 229 -11.86 0.97 5.12
N LEU A 230 -10.54 0.81 4.92
CA LEU A 230 -9.82 -0.43 5.24
C LEU A 230 -10.01 -0.82 6.71
N PHE A 231 -9.78 0.12 7.64
CA PHE A 231 -9.92 -0.16 9.07
C PHE A 231 -11.37 -0.36 9.52
N ARG A 232 -12.33 0.18 8.76
CA ARG A 232 -13.78 -0.03 8.97
C ARG A 232 -14.32 -1.32 8.34
N SER A 233 -13.52 -2.02 7.54
CA SER A 233 -13.96 -3.19 6.80
C SER A 233 -14.24 -4.40 7.69
N LYS A 234 -15.19 -5.25 7.28
CA LYS A 234 -15.49 -6.52 8.00
C LYS A 234 -14.26 -7.43 8.06
N GLN A 235 -13.40 -7.35 7.06
CA GLN A 235 -12.15 -8.11 6.93
C GLN A 235 -11.15 -7.69 8.01
N MET A 236 -10.95 -6.38 8.21
CA MET A 236 -10.09 -5.88 9.28
C MET A 236 -10.60 -6.32 10.65
N PHE A 237 -11.91 -6.20 10.91
CA PHE A 237 -12.50 -6.67 12.17
C PHE A 237 -12.27 -8.18 12.39
N SER A 238 -12.45 -8.98 11.34
CA SER A 238 -12.21 -10.43 11.40
C SER A 238 -10.74 -10.75 11.67
N LEU A 239 -9.82 -9.98 11.09
CA LEU A 239 -8.38 -10.11 11.29
C LEU A 239 -7.98 -9.76 12.72
N LEU A 240 -8.45 -8.61 13.23
CA LEU A 240 -8.21 -8.17 14.60
C LEU A 240 -8.79 -9.16 15.62
N GLN A 241 -10.00 -9.67 15.39
CA GLN A 241 -10.60 -10.72 16.23
C GLN A 241 -9.74 -12.00 16.23
N ARG A 242 -9.16 -12.37 15.08
CA ARG A 242 -8.27 -13.54 15.00
C ARG A 242 -6.97 -13.35 15.78
N TYR A 243 -6.38 -12.15 15.75
CA TYR A 243 -5.14 -11.86 16.47
C TYR A 243 -5.34 -11.66 17.96
N THR A 244 -6.42 -10.99 18.36
CA THR A 244 -6.64 -10.58 19.75
C THR A 244 -7.57 -11.53 20.51
N GLY A 245 -8.34 -12.36 19.81
CA GLY A 245 -9.39 -13.18 20.40
C GLY A 245 -10.62 -12.38 20.85
N LEU A 246 -10.65 -11.06 20.63
CA LEU A 246 -11.75 -10.20 21.06
C LEU A 246 -12.96 -10.34 20.13
N GLU A 247 -14.16 -10.34 20.70
CA GLU A 247 -15.40 -10.28 19.92
C GLU A 247 -15.70 -8.85 19.46
N LEU A 248 -15.12 -8.47 18.32
CA LEU A 248 -15.23 -7.09 17.80
C LEU A 248 -16.52 -6.82 17.01
N ALA A 249 -17.29 -7.86 16.66
CA ALA A 249 -18.52 -7.76 15.86
C ALA A 249 -19.82 -7.78 16.68
N GLN A 250 -19.76 -7.43 17.97
CA GLN A 250 -20.94 -7.38 18.83
C GLN A 250 -21.91 -6.26 18.42
N LYS A 251 -23.22 -6.42 18.71
CA LYS A 251 -24.27 -5.45 18.34
C LYS A 251 -24.02 -4.02 18.86
N ASN A 252 -23.27 -3.88 19.95
CA ASN A 252 -22.97 -2.60 20.58
C ASN A 252 -21.52 -2.15 20.35
N ALA A 253 -20.75 -2.88 19.54
CA ALA A 253 -19.38 -2.48 19.23
C ALA A 253 -19.40 -1.18 18.42
N THR A 254 -18.68 -0.18 18.90
CA THR A 254 -18.53 1.11 18.24
C THR A 254 -17.06 1.34 17.91
N MET A 255 -16.79 1.82 16.70
CA MET A 255 -15.45 2.25 16.30
C MET A 255 -15.43 3.78 16.21
N LYS A 256 -14.45 4.38 16.85
CA LYS A 256 -14.14 5.80 16.71
C LYS A 256 -12.84 5.92 15.93
N PHE A 257 -12.82 6.81 14.95
CA PHE A 257 -11.61 7.14 14.20
C PHE A 257 -11.29 8.63 14.38
N GLU A 258 -10.03 8.95 14.61
CA GLU A 258 -9.53 10.32 14.63
C GLU A 258 -8.19 10.38 13.88
N LEU A 259 -8.09 11.30 12.93
CA LEU A 259 -6.80 11.71 12.37
C LEU A 259 -6.30 12.89 13.20
N GLN A 260 -5.23 12.68 13.97
CA GLN A 260 -4.72 13.63 14.94
C GLN A 260 -3.41 14.26 14.45
N LYS A 261 -3.22 15.56 14.71
CA LYS A 261 -1.97 16.26 14.50
C LYS A 261 -1.40 16.76 15.83
N TRP A 262 -0.17 16.34 16.07
CA TRP A 262 0.59 16.64 17.28
C TRP A 262 1.72 17.60 16.93
N SER A 263 1.64 18.81 17.46
CA SER A 263 2.62 19.87 17.28
C SER A 263 3.28 20.24 18.63
N PRO A 264 4.38 21.00 18.64
CA PRO A 264 4.97 21.47 19.89
C PRO A 264 3.95 22.16 20.80
N GLY A 265 3.85 21.70 22.05
CA GLY A 265 2.86 22.17 23.02
C GLY A 265 1.54 21.41 23.04
N CYS A 266 1.36 20.41 22.17
CA CYS A 266 0.22 19.50 22.24
C CYS A 266 0.35 18.49 23.39
N TYR A 267 -0.77 18.08 23.96
CA TYR A 267 -0.82 17.09 25.04
C TYR A 267 -2.21 16.45 25.18
N SER A 268 -2.25 15.28 25.82
CA SER A 268 -3.45 14.69 26.41
C SER A 268 -3.13 14.30 27.85
N LEU A 269 -4.06 14.56 28.75
CA LEU A 269 -3.92 14.35 30.19
C LEU A 269 -4.81 13.21 30.63
N LEU A 270 -4.40 12.60 31.74
CA LEU A 270 -5.30 11.75 32.50
C LEU A 270 -6.41 12.62 33.12
N GLY A 271 -7.68 12.19 33.07
CA GLY A 271 -8.80 12.80 33.78
C GLY A 271 -9.83 11.78 34.29
N ASP A 272 -10.79 12.19 35.10
CA ASP A 272 -11.59 11.26 35.91
C ASP A 272 -12.76 10.54 35.16
N TYR A 273 -12.60 10.21 33.88
CA TYR A 273 -13.71 9.88 32.96
C TYR A 273 -14.22 8.44 32.98
N GLY A 274 -14.05 7.70 34.08
CA GLY A 274 -14.61 6.36 34.20
C GLY A 274 -14.03 5.35 33.20
N TRP A 275 -12.76 5.51 32.81
CA TRP A 275 -12.13 4.61 31.83
C TRP A 275 -12.02 3.17 32.33
N TYR A 276 -12.03 2.98 33.65
CA TYR A 276 -12.12 1.67 34.32
C TYR A 276 -13.45 0.93 34.03
N GLU A 277 -14.44 1.58 33.42
CA GLU A 277 -15.70 0.93 33.04
C GLU A 277 -15.74 0.48 31.58
N LYS A 278 -14.68 0.75 30.79
CA LYS A 278 -14.66 0.48 29.35
C LYS A 278 -13.53 -0.45 28.95
N LYS A 279 -13.87 -1.42 28.11
CA LYS A 279 -12.91 -2.29 27.42
C LYS A 279 -12.76 -1.79 26.00
N GLU A 280 -11.58 -1.35 25.63
CA GLU A 280 -11.32 -0.68 24.36
C GLU A 280 -10.03 -1.25 23.75
N LEU A 281 -10.06 -1.52 22.44
CA LEU A 281 -8.87 -1.89 21.68
C LEU A 281 -8.43 -0.66 20.89
N ASP A 282 -7.31 -0.08 21.28
CA ASP A 282 -6.71 1.05 20.59
C ASP A 282 -5.83 0.56 19.44
N LEU A 283 -6.00 1.17 18.27
CA LEU A 283 -5.15 0.99 17.10
C LEU A 283 -4.49 2.32 16.78
N VAL A 284 -3.16 2.38 16.84
CA VAL A 284 -2.40 3.61 16.62
C VAL A 284 -1.38 3.42 15.50
N ILE A 285 -1.49 4.27 14.48
CA ILE A 285 -0.55 4.37 13.36
C ILE A 285 -0.02 5.81 13.34
N ASN A 286 1.31 5.96 13.30
CA ASN A 286 1.94 7.26 13.21
C ASN A 286 2.41 7.55 11.78
N PHE A 287 2.36 8.83 11.40
CA PHE A 287 2.81 9.35 10.11
C PHE A 287 3.81 10.49 10.33
N GLY A 288 4.80 10.62 9.46
CA GLY A 288 5.73 11.76 9.48
C GLY A 288 6.83 11.69 10.55
N CYS A 289 7.03 10.53 11.17
CA CYS A 289 8.09 10.26 12.15
C CYS A 289 8.87 8.99 11.75
N LYS A 290 9.90 9.14 10.90
CA LYS A 290 10.65 7.99 10.35
C LYS A 290 11.25 7.12 11.46
N HIS A 291 11.77 7.75 12.51
CA HIS A 291 12.28 7.09 13.69
C HIS A 291 11.76 7.77 14.96
N ASN A 292 11.66 7.02 16.06
CA ASN A 292 11.26 7.58 17.36
C ASN A 292 12.18 8.71 17.84
N SER A 293 13.46 8.66 17.48
CA SER A 293 14.46 9.69 17.79
C SER A 293 14.16 11.04 17.13
N ASP A 294 13.32 11.06 16.10
CA ASP A 294 12.95 12.27 15.37
C ASP A 294 11.90 13.10 16.13
N VAL A 295 11.27 12.51 17.15
CA VAL A 295 10.18 13.13 17.92
C VAL A 295 10.59 13.28 19.38
N ILE A 296 10.51 14.51 19.89
CA ILE A 296 10.73 14.80 21.31
C ILE A 296 9.36 14.85 21.99
N GLY A 297 9.07 13.85 22.82
CA GLY A 297 7.77 13.72 23.48
C GLY A 297 6.76 12.96 22.62
N ALA A 298 5.48 13.35 22.67
CA ALA A 298 4.36 12.73 21.94
C ALA A 298 4.17 11.20 22.13
N ARG A 299 4.92 10.59 23.06
CA ARG A 299 4.72 9.20 23.47
C ARG A 299 3.35 9.00 24.11
N THR A 300 2.71 7.88 23.79
CA THR A 300 1.47 7.47 24.43
C THR A 300 1.80 6.55 25.59
N LEU A 301 1.40 6.95 26.79
CA LEU A 301 1.65 6.21 28.02
C LEU A 301 0.36 5.53 28.49
N TYR A 302 0.40 4.22 28.69
CA TYR A 302 -0.66 3.47 29.33
C TYR A 302 -0.22 3.16 30.77
N VAL A 303 -1.05 3.59 31.72
CA VAL A 303 -0.79 3.51 33.16
C VAL A 303 -1.98 2.84 33.84
N THR A 304 -1.75 2.22 34.99
CA THR A 304 -2.84 1.81 35.88
C THR A 304 -3.38 3.01 36.67
N THR A 305 -4.54 2.87 37.31
CA THR A 305 -5.15 3.96 38.11
C THR A 305 -4.35 4.32 39.36
N ASP A 306 -3.54 3.38 39.85
CA ASP A 306 -2.91 3.45 41.16
C ASP A 306 -1.41 3.79 41.06
N GLU A 307 -0.84 3.75 39.85
CA GLU A 307 0.58 4.02 39.59
C GLU A 307 0.84 5.45 39.14
N GLN A 308 2.06 5.92 39.38
CA GLN A 308 2.49 7.20 38.85
C GLN A 308 2.74 7.07 37.34
N VAL A 309 2.58 8.17 36.60
CA VAL A 309 2.84 8.22 35.14
C VAL A 309 4.27 7.77 34.78
N GLN A 310 5.19 7.88 35.74
CA GLN A 310 6.59 7.47 35.63
C GLN A 310 6.75 5.95 35.49
N ASP A 311 5.76 5.19 35.94
CA ASP A 311 5.73 3.73 36.02
C ASP A 311 4.80 3.13 34.96
N ALA A 312 4.64 3.79 33.80
CA ALA A 312 3.75 3.35 32.74
C ALA A 312 4.03 1.90 32.30
N LEU A 313 2.96 1.09 32.24
CA LEU A 313 3.00 -0.31 31.80
C LEU A 313 3.47 -0.45 30.35
N ILE A 314 2.98 0.46 29.49
CA ILE A 314 3.27 0.46 28.06
C ILE A 314 3.57 1.90 27.65
N THR A 315 4.70 2.07 26.96
CA THR A 315 5.06 3.32 26.28
C THR A 315 5.08 3.04 24.79
N LEU A 316 4.20 3.71 24.04
CA LEU A 316 4.25 3.72 22.58
C LEU A 316 5.02 4.95 22.13
N GLU A 317 6.16 4.71 21.50
CA GLU A 317 6.94 5.77 20.86
C GLU A 317 6.43 6.02 19.42
N PRO A 318 6.35 7.27 18.95
CA PRO A 318 5.94 7.56 17.58
C PRO A 318 6.95 6.98 16.58
N GLU A 319 6.49 6.03 15.78
CA GLU A 319 7.27 5.42 14.70
C GLU A 319 6.38 5.15 13.49
N GLU A 320 6.83 5.62 12.33
CA GLU A 320 6.15 5.44 11.05
C GLU A 320 6.14 3.97 10.64
N ASN A 321 5.07 3.56 9.93
CA ASN A 321 4.88 2.18 9.46
C ASN A 321 4.74 1.14 10.59
N SER A 322 4.41 1.58 11.81
CA SER A 322 4.07 0.70 12.94
C SER A 322 2.58 0.82 13.27
N LEU A 323 1.87 -0.31 13.23
CA LEU A 323 0.51 -0.43 13.75
C LEU A 323 0.59 -0.99 15.18
N ASN A 324 0.34 -0.12 16.16
CA ASN A 324 0.31 -0.49 17.57
C ASN A 324 -1.11 -0.91 17.97
N LEU A 325 -1.23 -2.02 18.68
CA LEU A 325 -2.49 -2.51 19.23
C LEU A 325 -2.36 -2.59 20.74
N VAL A 326 -3.22 -1.86 21.46
CA VAL A 326 -3.25 -1.91 22.92
C VAL A 326 -4.68 -2.16 23.37
N TYR A 327 -4.88 -3.27 24.08
CA TYR A 327 -6.16 -3.57 24.69
C TYR A 327 -6.18 -3.02 26.11
N ARG A 328 -7.04 -2.04 26.35
CA ARG A 328 -7.32 -1.50 27.68
C ARG A 328 -8.50 -2.24 28.28
N ASP A 329 -8.28 -2.81 29.46
CA ASP A 329 -9.33 -3.40 30.26
C ASP A 329 -9.40 -2.76 31.65
N THR A 330 -10.17 -3.39 32.54
CA THR A 330 -10.53 -2.87 33.85
C THR A 330 -9.65 -3.45 34.96
N ALA A 331 -8.50 -4.05 34.62
CA ALA A 331 -7.66 -4.78 35.56
C ALA A 331 -6.87 -3.88 36.49
#